data_AF-A0A2E9RVZ2-F1
#
_entry.id   AF-A0A2E9RVZ2-F1
#
_cell.length_a   1.000
_cell.length_b   1.000
_cell.length_c   1.000
_cell.angle_alpha   90.00
_cell.angle_beta   90.00
_cell.angle_gamma   90.00
#
_symmetry.space_group_name_H-M   'P 1'
#
loop_
_entity.id
_entity.type
_entity.pdbx_description
1 polymer ?
#
loop_
_entity_poly.entity_id
_entity_poly.type
_entity_poly.pdbx_seq_one_letter_code
_entity_poly.pdbx_strand_id
1 'polypeptide(L)'
;MKKFFKNYKDYRVLVGICVILLGSHSLLHGQRDRFDPGMVSRPQLGEVAPNRTIAPRTSSPRLGSSDLGLQRPISVKQRGLDYFIGFDTKLYYSSNPSVLNRSSGGIQVFPAGIFQNTFHTGFRLGSYNWGSAAFSPYIGMGYNRLDHFGEDSLDIMDMSSLSLYTFGLVQFQSGWALRPGLSYAQDRESNDNERIYNELFPNFTILKTFSLGRSVSLLDFSLGHHFTDSPSYAIVGNGDDLDRLELSTRWTVITNIGKLEIAPYARLAFLDYSKGTMEDRIDLMREVGLNLEYPFNNYVSANFFARYISRLSKGGNYNYDFERFDGGGGAGLKAKF
;
A
#
# COMPACT_ATOMS: atom_id res chain seq x y z
N MET A 1 30.73 -5.49 -6.95
CA MET A 1 29.52 -5.71 -6.11
C MET A 1 28.88 -7.10 -6.31
N LYS A 2 29.63 -8.19 -6.56
CA LYS A 2 29.09 -9.56 -6.81
C LYS A 2 29.25 -10.56 -5.65
N LYS A 3 29.65 -10.12 -4.45
CA LYS A 3 29.91 -11.01 -3.29
C LYS A 3 28.96 -10.81 -2.10
N PHE A 4 27.90 -10.00 -2.22
CA PHE A 4 27.02 -9.66 -1.09
C PHE A 4 25.75 -10.52 -0.97
N PHE A 5 25.48 -11.46 -1.89
CA PHE A 5 24.17 -12.14 -1.97
C PHE A 5 24.26 -13.67 -1.96
N LYS A 6 25.10 -14.25 -1.09
CA LYS A 6 25.17 -15.70 -0.92
C LYS A 6 25.08 -16.10 0.55
N ASN A 7 23.96 -15.81 1.22
CA ASN A 7 23.62 -16.47 2.48
C ASN A 7 22.10 -16.50 2.73
N TYR A 8 21.51 -17.69 2.60
CA TYR A 8 20.09 -17.99 2.85
C TYR A 8 19.72 -17.98 4.35
N LYS A 9 20.68 -17.84 5.27
CA LYS A 9 20.45 -17.85 6.73
C LYS A 9 19.93 -16.52 7.29
N ASP A 10 20.12 -15.41 6.57
CA ASP A 10 19.84 -14.07 7.10
C ASP A 10 18.34 -13.69 7.08
N TYR A 11 17.54 -14.35 6.24
CA TYR A 11 16.09 -14.09 6.14
C TYR A 11 15.30 -14.53 7.38
N ARG A 12 15.71 -15.63 8.04
CA ARG A 12 15.07 -16.09 9.29
C ARG A 12 15.37 -15.15 10.46
N VAL A 13 16.53 -14.50 10.42
CA VAL A 13 16.95 -13.52 11.43
C VAL A 13 16.13 -12.24 11.31
N LEU A 14 15.87 -11.75 10.09
CA LEU A 14 15.04 -10.55 9.89
C LEU A 14 13.58 -10.77 10.34
N VAL A 15 12.97 -11.91 9.98
CA VAL A 15 11.62 -12.27 10.44
C VAL A 15 11.58 -12.44 11.96
N GLY A 16 12.62 -13.07 12.54
CA GLY A 16 12.78 -13.18 13.98
C GLY A 16 12.89 -11.82 14.68
N ILE A 17 13.67 -10.88 14.13
CA ILE A 17 13.79 -9.52 14.64
C ILE A 17 12.43 -8.79 14.59
N CYS A 18 11.66 -8.93 13.50
CA CYS A 18 10.32 -8.35 13.43
C CYS A 18 9.36 -8.90 14.49
N VAL A 19 9.41 -10.22 14.76
CA VAL A 19 8.58 -10.86 15.80
C VAL A 19 9.04 -10.47 17.21
N ILE A 20 10.35 -10.34 17.43
CA ILE A 20 10.91 -9.92 18.73
C ILE A 20 10.62 -8.44 18.99
N LEU A 21 10.74 -7.56 18.00
CA LEU A 21 10.38 -6.14 18.13
C LEU A 21 8.87 -5.94 18.42
N LEU A 22 8.01 -6.85 17.97
CA LEU A 22 6.59 -6.87 18.37
C LEU A 22 6.39 -7.31 19.83
N GLY A 23 7.33 -8.05 20.42
CA GLY A 23 7.25 -8.56 21.80
C GLY A 23 7.99 -7.74 22.86
N SER A 24 8.97 -6.89 22.50
CA SER A 24 9.93 -6.34 23.46
C SER A 24 10.06 -4.81 23.46
N HIS A 25 8.96 -4.06 23.49
CA HIS A 25 8.99 -2.59 23.69
C HIS A 25 8.18 -2.14 24.91
N SER A 26 8.73 -2.42 26.08
CA SER A 26 8.54 -1.61 27.29
C SER A 26 9.86 -0.89 27.57
N LEU A 27 9.79 0.43 27.81
CA LEU A 27 10.87 1.37 28.19
C LEU A 27 11.48 2.21 27.06
N LEU A 28 11.01 3.47 26.92
CA LEU A 28 11.80 4.72 27.01
C LEU A 28 11.00 5.95 26.53
N HIS A 29 11.21 7.08 27.20
CA HIS A 29 10.48 8.36 27.23
C HIS A 29 10.45 9.20 25.94
N GLY A 30 9.37 9.98 25.73
CA GLY A 30 9.32 11.14 24.83
C GLY A 30 8.12 11.18 23.87
N GLN A 31 7.18 12.10 24.10
CA GLN A 31 6.05 12.47 23.22
C GLN A 31 6.51 12.88 21.81
N ARG A 32 5.70 12.60 20.77
CA ARG A 32 5.35 13.53 19.66
C ARG A 32 4.49 12.90 18.56
N ASP A 33 3.55 13.72 18.10
CA ASP A 33 2.39 13.45 17.25
C ASP A 33 2.73 13.25 15.77
N ARG A 34 2.04 12.32 15.11
CA ARG A 34 1.73 12.23 13.66
C ARG A 34 0.83 11.00 13.43
N PHE A 35 -0.34 11.16 12.82
CA PHE A 35 -1.12 10.03 12.29
C PHE A 35 -1.86 10.41 11.00
N ASP A 36 -1.90 9.46 10.08
CA ASP A 36 -2.41 9.59 8.73
C ASP A 36 -3.37 8.43 8.43
N PRO A 37 -4.68 8.68 8.28
CA PRO A 37 -5.67 7.68 7.91
C PRO A 37 -5.69 7.37 6.39
N GLY A 38 -4.77 7.93 5.60
CA GLY A 38 -4.57 7.62 4.17
C GLY A 38 -3.95 6.24 3.92
N MET A 39 -3.55 5.52 4.96
CA MET A 39 -2.91 4.22 4.87
C MET A 39 -3.90 3.10 4.50
N VAL A 40 -4.24 2.97 3.22
CA VAL A 40 -4.55 1.64 2.68
C VAL A 40 -3.60 1.32 1.56
N SER A 41 -2.52 0.65 1.95
CA SER A 41 -1.72 -0.14 1.04
C SER A 41 -2.43 -1.45 0.74
N ARG A 42 -2.92 -1.52 -0.50
CA ARG A 42 -3.43 -2.72 -1.14
C ARG A 42 -2.24 -3.62 -1.53
N PRO A 43 -2.44 -4.93 -1.62
CA PRO A 43 -1.43 -5.84 -2.13
C PRO A 43 -1.32 -5.62 -3.64
N GLN A 44 -0.09 -5.67 -4.14
CA GLN A 44 0.14 -5.83 -5.57
C GLN A 44 0.12 -7.34 -5.85
N LEU A 45 -0.93 -7.76 -6.56
CA LEU A 45 -1.32 -9.14 -6.88
C LEU A 45 -1.71 -9.13 -8.35
N GLY A 46 -1.15 -9.89 -9.30
CA GLY A 46 0.01 -10.74 -9.48
C GLY A 46 -0.08 -11.25 -10.94
N GLU A 47 1.01 -11.74 -11.54
CA GLU A 47 1.21 -11.82 -13.01
C GLU A 47 1.15 -10.43 -13.67
N VAL A 48 2.28 -9.72 -13.55
CA VAL A 48 2.50 -8.33 -14.03
C VAL A 48 1.29 -7.40 -13.79
N ALA A 49 0.61 -7.58 -12.66
CA ALA A 49 -0.43 -6.66 -12.24
C ALA A 49 0.19 -5.56 -11.37
N PRO A 50 -0.28 -4.34 -11.57
CA PRO A 50 0.49 -3.10 -11.55
C PRO A 50 0.96 -2.67 -10.17
N ASN A 51 2.06 -1.91 -10.16
CA ASN A 51 2.52 -1.19 -8.97
C ASN A 51 1.59 0.00 -8.70
N ARG A 52 0.39 -0.32 -8.18
CA ARG A 52 -0.66 0.65 -7.88
C ARG A 52 -0.29 1.45 -6.65
N THR A 53 -0.45 2.77 -6.81
CA THR A 53 -0.26 3.79 -5.81
C THR A 53 -1.10 3.48 -4.58
N ILE A 54 -0.43 3.24 -3.45
CA ILE A 54 -1.01 3.39 -2.13
C ILE A 54 -1.57 4.82 -2.09
N ALA A 55 -2.81 5.02 -1.65
CA ALA A 55 -3.30 6.37 -1.37
C ALA A 55 -2.20 7.07 -0.56
N PRO A 56 -1.79 8.29 -0.96
CA PRO A 56 -0.66 8.93 -0.32
C PRO A 56 -0.86 8.93 1.18
N ARG A 57 0.26 8.87 1.92
CA ARG A 57 0.26 9.36 3.29
C ARG A 57 -0.09 10.86 3.22
N THR A 58 -1.39 11.16 3.20
CA THR A 58 -1.97 12.49 3.35
C THR A 58 -1.91 12.90 4.82
N SER A 59 -0.90 13.68 5.20
CA SER A 59 -0.79 14.22 6.56
C SER A 59 -2.14 14.74 7.08
N SER A 60 -2.64 14.03 8.09
CA SER A 60 -3.88 14.31 8.80
C SER A 60 -3.56 14.50 10.28
N PRO A 61 -4.51 15.03 11.05
CA PRO A 61 -4.22 15.94 12.16
C PRO A 61 -3.51 15.26 13.33
N ARG A 62 -2.69 16.06 14.02
CA ARG A 62 -1.94 15.71 15.22
C ARG A 62 -2.85 15.03 16.25
N LEU A 63 -2.63 13.74 16.51
CA LEU A 63 -3.14 13.08 17.70
C LEU A 63 -2.17 13.37 18.84
N GLY A 64 -2.49 14.41 19.62
CA GLY A 64 -1.85 14.67 20.90
C GLY A 64 -2.05 13.49 21.84
N SER A 65 -0.95 12.99 22.42
CA SER A 65 -0.98 11.99 23.49
C SER A 65 -1.69 12.56 24.74
N SER A 66 -3.01 12.46 24.83
CA SER A 66 -3.77 12.35 26.10
C SER A 66 -5.27 12.20 25.93
N ASP A 67 -5.83 12.26 24.72
CA ASP A 67 -7.29 12.19 24.57
C ASP A 67 -7.67 11.36 23.34
N LEU A 68 -8.01 10.09 23.58
CA LEU A 68 -8.70 9.23 22.61
C LEU A 68 -10.20 9.60 22.51
N GLY A 69 -10.65 10.68 23.16
CA GLY A 69 -11.89 11.37 22.85
C GLY A 69 -11.70 12.29 21.64
N LEU A 70 -12.81 12.67 21.00
CA LEU A 70 -12.81 13.57 19.86
C LEU A 70 -12.10 14.87 20.27
N GLN A 71 -10.84 15.06 19.84
CA GLN A 71 -10.24 16.40 19.85
C GLN A 71 -11.08 17.21 18.88
N ARG A 72 -12.11 17.87 19.41
CA ARG A 72 -12.95 18.80 18.67
C ARG A 72 -11.96 19.75 18.00
N PRO A 73 -11.92 19.82 16.66
CA PRO A 73 -11.16 20.87 16.03
C PRO A 73 -11.73 22.18 16.59
N ILE A 74 -10.94 22.90 17.39
CA ILE A 74 -11.35 24.19 17.99
C ILE A 74 -11.67 25.21 16.89
N SER A 75 -11.35 24.88 15.63
CA SER A 75 -12.01 25.41 14.46
C SER A 75 -12.18 24.29 13.43
N VAL A 76 -13.35 23.65 13.40
CA VAL A 76 -13.80 23.03 12.15
C VAL A 76 -14.07 24.23 11.24
N LYS A 77 -13.19 24.52 10.27
CA LYS A 77 -13.61 25.36 9.16
C LYS A 77 -14.79 24.63 8.53
N GLN A 78 -16.01 25.06 8.86
CA GLN A 78 -17.27 24.48 8.37
C GLN A 78 -17.32 24.45 6.84
N ARG A 79 -16.44 25.21 6.16
CA ARG A 79 -16.23 25.31 4.72
C ARG A 79 -14.73 25.52 4.48
N GLY A 80 -14.08 24.57 3.82
CA GLY A 80 -12.66 24.66 3.47
C GLY A 80 -12.27 23.54 2.52
N LEU A 81 -11.61 23.91 1.43
CA LEU A 81 -10.97 22.98 0.52
C LEU A 81 -9.52 22.88 0.97
N ASP A 82 -9.09 21.69 1.41
CA ASP A 82 -7.66 21.44 1.64
C ASP A 82 -7.09 20.78 0.40
N TYR A 83 -6.00 21.31 -0.10
CA TYR A 83 -5.28 20.75 -1.24
C TYR A 83 -3.99 20.08 -0.76
N PHE A 84 -3.69 18.90 -1.29
CA PHE A 84 -2.43 18.23 -1.02
C PHE A 84 -1.78 17.76 -2.32
N ILE A 85 -0.45 17.79 -2.32
CA ILE A 85 0.39 17.36 -3.43
C ILE A 85 1.62 16.67 -2.86
N GLY A 86 2.12 15.67 -3.57
CA GLY A 86 3.39 15.07 -3.23
C GLY A 86 4.04 14.31 -4.37
N PHE A 87 5.32 14.06 -4.16
CA PHE A 87 6.19 13.34 -5.06
C PHE A 87 7.08 12.42 -4.24
N ASP A 88 7.10 11.14 -4.56
CA ASP A 88 7.96 10.14 -3.94
C ASP A 88 8.85 9.50 -4.99
N THR A 89 10.13 9.32 -4.67
CA THR A 89 11.06 8.54 -5.47
C THR A 89 11.62 7.41 -4.63
N LYS A 90 11.73 6.21 -5.20
CA LYS A 90 12.18 4.99 -4.51
C LYS A 90 13.12 4.20 -5.40
N LEU A 91 14.15 3.65 -4.78
CA LEU A 91 15.05 2.67 -5.37
C LEU A 91 15.10 1.46 -4.46
N TYR A 92 14.77 0.28 -4.99
CA TYR A 92 14.67 -0.92 -4.18
C TYR A 92 14.99 -2.19 -4.95
N TYR A 93 15.29 -3.24 -4.20
CA TYR A 93 15.48 -4.58 -4.70
C TYR A 93 14.16 -5.37 -4.59
N SER A 94 13.85 -6.18 -5.59
CA SER A 94 12.81 -7.20 -5.55
C SER A 94 13.37 -8.57 -5.92
N SER A 95 13.08 -9.58 -5.10
CA SER A 95 13.53 -10.95 -5.35
C SER A 95 12.69 -11.69 -6.41
N ASN A 96 11.53 -11.16 -6.77
CA ASN A 96 10.56 -11.78 -7.68
C ASN A 96 9.60 -10.69 -8.23
N PRO A 97 10.08 -9.74 -9.03
CA PRO A 97 9.27 -8.66 -9.56
C PRO A 97 8.13 -9.18 -10.44
N SER A 98 8.35 -10.26 -11.18
CA SER A 98 7.40 -10.91 -12.10
C SER A 98 6.33 -11.75 -11.41
N VAL A 99 6.44 -11.97 -10.09
CA VAL A 99 5.42 -12.65 -9.29
C VAL A 99 5.20 -14.10 -9.74
N LEU A 100 6.27 -14.74 -10.19
CA LEU A 100 6.24 -16.11 -10.73
C LEU A 100 6.48 -17.15 -9.65
N ASN A 101 5.98 -18.36 -9.90
CA ASN A 101 6.22 -19.50 -9.03
C ASN A 101 7.68 -19.95 -9.13
N ARG A 102 8.36 -20.10 -7.99
CA ARG A 102 9.76 -20.60 -7.93
C ARG A 102 9.88 -22.09 -8.27
N SER A 103 8.78 -22.84 -8.25
CA SER A 103 8.73 -24.29 -8.41
C SER A 103 8.29 -24.73 -9.81
N SER A 104 7.94 -23.81 -10.72
CA SER A 104 7.66 -24.15 -12.11
C SER A 104 9.00 -24.37 -12.83
N GLY A 105 9.32 -25.62 -13.15
CA GLY A 105 10.61 -26.08 -13.69
C GLY A 105 11.00 -25.55 -15.09
N GLY A 106 10.58 -24.35 -15.48
CA GLY A 106 10.91 -23.74 -16.77
C GLY A 106 10.95 -22.20 -16.81
N ILE A 107 10.39 -21.48 -15.84
CA ILE A 107 10.43 -19.99 -15.85
C ILE A 107 11.30 -19.51 -14.69
N GLN A 108 12.44 -18.89 -15.02
CA GLN A 108 13.37 -18.40 -14.00
C GLN A 108 12.80 -17.17 -13.30
N VAL A 109 12.84 -17.19 -11.96
CA VAL A 109 12.57 -16.02 -11.12
C VAL A 109 13.80 -15.14 -11.12
N PHE A 110 13.77 -14.05 -11.88
CA PHE A 110 14.87 -13.09 -11.95
C PHE A 110 14.69 -11.99 -10.90
N PRO A 111 15.65 -11.78 -9.98
CA PRO A 111 15.61 -10.61 -9.13
C PRO A 111 15.88 -9.34 -9.94
N ALA A 112 15.33 -8.22 -9.49
CA ALA A 112 15.52 -6.93 -10.15
C ALA A 112 15.79 -5.82 -9.14
N GLY A 113 16.48 -4.79 -9.60
CA GLY A 113 16.34 -3.47 -9.02
C GLY A 113 15.16 -2.75 -9.67
N ILE A 114 14.47 -1.94 -8.88
CA ILE A 114 13.31 -1.17 -9.33
C ILE A 114 13.50 0.29 -8.92
N PHE A 115 13.34 1.17 -9.91
CA PHE A 115 13.26 2.60 -9.72
C PHE A 115 11.81 3.04 -9.91
N GLN A 116 11.25 3.75 -8.93
CA GLN A 116 9.85 4.12 -8.92
C GLN A 116 9.69 5.58 -8.56
N ASN A 117 8.94 6.32 -9.37
CA ASN A 117 8.57 7.70 -9.12
C ASN A 117 7.05 7.83 -9.09
N THR A 118 6.54 8.43 -8.03
CA THR A 118 5.11 8.59 -7.80
C THR A 118 4.79 10.05 -7.57
N PHE A 119 3.94 10.61 -8.42
CA PHE A 119 3.28 11.88 -8.20
C PHE A 119 1.87 11.64 -7.68
N HIS A 120 1.40 12.45 -6.75
CA HIS A 120 0.04 12.39 -6.28
C HIS A 120 -0.49 13.76 -5.88
N THR A 121 -1.79 13.95 -6.05
CA THR A 121 -2.46 15.18 -5.68
C THR A 121 -3.92 14.94 -5.37
N GLY A 122 -4.55 15.81 -4.58
CA GLY A 122 -5.96 15.68 -4.27
C GLY A 122 -6.48 16.75 -3.33
N PHE A 123 -7.77 16.60 -3.03
CA PHE A 123 -8.54 17.54 -2.25
C PHE A 123 -9.31 16.83 -1.14
N ARG A 124 -9.38 17.48 0.02
CA ARG A 124 -10.39 17.20 1.05
C ARG A 124 -11.45 18.28 0.96
N LEU A 125 -12.70 17.92 0.63
CA LEU A 125 -13.79 18.88 0.38
C LEU A 125 -14.53 19.23 1.68
N GLY A 126 -13.74 19.63 2.69
CA GLY A 126 -14.22 20.02 4.02
C GLY A 126 -14.38 18.86 5.00
N SER A 127 -14.81 19.21 6.21
CA SER A 127 -15.17 18.25 7.25
C SER A 127 -16.47 18.68 7.90
N TYR A 128 -17.48 17.81 7.81
CA TYR A 128 -18.84 18.05 8.26
C TYR A 128 -19.04 17.35 9.59
N ASN A 129 -19.39 18.10 10.62
CA ASN A 129 -19.66 17.55 11.94
C ASN A 129 -21.10 16.97 11.97
N TRP A 130 -21.22 15.68 12.27
CA TRP A 130 -22.48 14.94 12.45
C TRP A 130 -22.72 14.58 13.92
N GLY A 131 -22.18 15.37 14.86
CA GLY A 131 -22.34 15.19 16.30
C GLY A 131 -21.37 14.16 16.85
N SER A 132 -21.73 12.88 16.81
CA SER A 132 -20.87 11.76 17.28
C SER A 132 -19.85 11.31 16.24
N ALA A 133 -19.97 11.82 15.01
CA ALA A 133 -19.06 11.52 13.91
C ALA A 133 -18.69 12.79 13.13
N ALA A 134 -17.59 12.73 12.38
CA ALA A 134 -17.21 13.72 11.38
C ALA A 134 -17.10 13.06 10.00
N PHE A 135 -17.66 13.69 8.98
CA PHE A 135 -17.59 13.23 7.59
C PHE A 135 -16.65 14.12 6.77
N SER A 136 -15.71 13.52 6.05
CA SER A 136 -14.78 14.21 5.17
C SER A 136 -14.73 13.53 3.80
N PRO A 137 -15.23 14.17 2.72
CA PRO A 137 -15.06 13.68 1.36
C PRO A 137 -13.66 13.98 0.81
N TYR A 138 -13.11 13.04 0.05
CA TYR A 138 -11.82 13.13 -0.60
C TYR A 138 -11.95 12.79 -2.08
N ILE A 139 -11.17 13.49 -2.91
CA ILE A 139 -10.93 13.14 -4.31
C ILE A 139 -9.46 13.33 -4.60
N GLY A 140 -8.87 12.46 -5.41
CA GLY A 140 -7.47 12.63 -5.79
C GLY A 140 -7.08 11.80 -6.99
N MET A 141 -5.85 12.04 -7.42
CA MET A 141 -5.19 11.34 -8.50
C MET A 141 -3.75 11.01 -8.12
N GLY A 142 -3.21 9.98 -8.76
CA GLY A 142 -1.81 9.61 -8.67
C GLY A 142 -1.30 9.14 -10.02
N TYR A 143 -0.07 9.49 -10.33
CA TYR A 143 0.66 8.99 -11.48
C TYR A 143 1.94 8.32 -10.98
N ASN A 144 2.20 7.10 -11.41
CA ASN A 144 3.37 6.33 -11.03
C ASN A 144 4.14 5.92 -12.28
N ARG A 145 5.46 5.95 -12.21
CA ARG A 145 6.37 5.41 -13.22
C ARG A 145 7.28 4.40 -12.55
N LEU A 146 7.44 3.24 -13.17
CA LEU A 146 8.24 2.15 -12.67
C LEU A 146 9.15 1.65 -13.78
N ASP A 147 10.44 1.61 -13.48
CA ASP A 147 11.48 1.09 -14.36
C ASP A 147 12.26 -0.01 -13.62
N HIS A 148 12.49 -1.14 -14.29
CA HIS A 148 13.30 -2.25 -13.82
C HIS A 148 14.74 -2.07 -14.30
N PHE A 149 15.68 -2.64 -13.55
CA PHE A 149 17.07 -2.73 -13.99
C PHE A 149 17.72 -4.01 -13.46
N GLY A 150 18.66 -4.53 -14.23
CA GLY A 150 19.33 -5.80 -13.97
C GLY A 150 19.46 -6.61 -15.24
N GLU A 151 18.39 -7.31 -15.61
CA GLU A 151 18.28 -8.14 -16.81
C GLU A 151 17.41 -7.43 -17.86
N ASP A 152 17.88 -7.30 -19.11
CA ASP A 152 17.18 -6.59 -20.19
C ASP A 152 15.78 -7.18 -20.50
N SER A 153 15.56 -8.47 -20.21
CA SER A 153 14.25 -9.11 -20.37
C SER A 153 13.17 -8.55 -19.43
N LEU A 154 13.55 -7.77 -18.41
CA LEU A 154 12.63 -7.16 -17.45
C LEU A 154 12.08 -5.82 -17.94
N ASP A 155 12.65 -5.23 -18.99
CA ASP A 155 12.19 -3.95 -19.56
C ASP A 155 10.74 -4.04 -20.06
N ILE A 156 10.28 -5.25 -20.42
CA ILE A 156 8.87 -5.52 -20.77
C ILE A 156 7.90 -5.26 -19.62
N MET A 157 8.39 -5.22 -18.38
CA MET A 157 7.59 -4.96 -17.19
C MET A 157 7.57 -3.48 -16.79
N ASP A 158 8.31 -2.63 -17.50
CA ASP A 158 8.30 -1.20 -17.23
C ASP A 158 6.93 -0.62 -17.57
N MET A 159 6.43 0.23 -16.67
CA MET A 159 5.06 0.69 -16.78
C MET A 159 4.84 2.06 -16.15
N SER A 160 3.78 2.70 -16.62
CA SER A 160 3.19 3.86 -15.96
C SER A 160 1.76 3.55 -15.52
N SER A 161 1.37 4.09 -14.37
CA SER A 161 0.06 3.87 -13.78
C SER A 161 -0.61 5.20 -13.47
N LEU A 162 -1.81 5.41 -14.00
CA LEU A 162 -2.71 6.47 -13.58
C LEU A 162 -3.70 5.90 -12.57
N SER A 163 -3.95 6.63 -11.48
CA SER A 163 -4.94 6.30 -10.47
C SER A 163 -5.81 7.51 -10.18
N LEU A 164 -7.11 7.30 -10.07
CA LEU A 164 -8.10 8.27 -9.61
C LEU A 164 -8.86 7.64 -8.45
N TYR A 165 -9.19 8.43 -7.44
CA TYR A 165 -9.98 7.93 -6.33
C TYR A 165 -10.91 9.00 -5.77
N THR A 166 -12.02 8.53 -5.22
CA THR A 166 -12.90 9.31 -4.37
C THR A 166 -13.31 8.45 -3.18
N PHE A 167 -13.39 9.03 -1.99
CA PHE A 167 -13.92 8.33 -0.84
C PHE A 167 -14.52 9.29 0.18
N GLY A 168 -15.47 8.79 0.95
CA GLY A 168 -15.98 9.47 2.13
C GLY A 168 -15.34 8.89 3.38
N LEU A 169 -14.84 9.70 4.29
CA LEU A 169 -14.31 9.25 5.58
C LEU A 169 -15.25 9.68 6.70
N VAL A 170 -15.90 8.72 7.37
CA VAL A 170 -16.72 8.95 8.56
C VAL A 170 -15.91 8.53 9.78
N GLN A 171 -15.54 9.48 10.64
CA GLN A 171 -14.73 9.23 11.83
C GLN A 171 -15.56 9.38 13.09
N PHE A 172 -15.53 8.39 13.98
CA PHE A 172 -16.22 8.39 15.26
C PHE A 172 -15.26 8.71 16.40
N GLN A 173 -15.81 9.26 17.50
CA GLN A 173 -15.03 9.57 18.71
C GLN A 173 -14.33 8.35 19.30
N SER A 174 -14.91 7.17 19.10
CA SER A 174 -14.42 5.90 19.63
C SER A 174 -13.15 5.38 18.92
N GLY A 175 -12.60 6.12 17.96
CA GLY A 175 -11.46 5.69 17.14
C GLY A 175 -11.83 4.74 16.00
N TRP A 176 -13.13 4.47 15.81
CA TRP A 176 -13.62 3.80 14.61
C TRP A 176 -13.75 4.79 13.46
N ALA A 177 -13.52 4.32 12.24
CA ALA A 177 -13.85 5.07 11.04
C ALA A 177 -14.39 4.14 9.94
N LEU A 178 -15.23 4.70 9.07
CA LEU A 178 -15.75 4.04 7.88
C LEU A 178 -15.29 4.80 6.65
N ARG A 179 -14.97 4.07 5.59
CA ARG A 179 -14.47 4.63 4.35
C ARG A 179 -15.02 3.92 3.12
N PRO A 180 -16.26 4.24 2.70
CA PRO A 180 -16.72 3.90 1.36
C PRO A 180 -15.91 4.68 0.32
N GLY A 181 -15.51 4.02 -0.76
CA GLY A 181 -14.73 4.62 -1.82
C GLY A 181 -14.91 3.97 -3.17
N LEU A 182 -14.50 4.71 -4.19
CA LEU A 182 -14.39 4.26 -5.57
C LEU A 182 -13.00 4.62 -6.06
N SER A 183 -12.34 3.67 -6.70
CA SER A 183 -11.02 3.88 -7.30
C SER A 183 -11.07 3.46 -8.76
N TYR A 184 -10.41 4.22 -9.62
CA TYR A 184 -10.08 3.84 -10.97
C TYR A 184 -8.57 3.77 -11.10
N ALA A 185 -8.06 2.77 -11.80
CA ALA A 185 -6.66 2.69 -12.14
C ALA A 185 -6.50 2.24 -13.59
N GLN A 186 -5.46 2.74 -14.25
CA GLN A 186 -5.08 2.36 -15.61
C GLN A 186 -3.57 2.23 -15.67
N ASP A 187 -3.10 1.17 -16.29
CA ASP A 187 -1.70 0.87 -16.45
C ASP A 187 -1.36 0.80 -17.93
N ARG A 188 -0.17 1.30 -18.24
CA ARG A 188 0.33 1.42 -19.59
C ARG A 188 1.77 0.99 -19.67
N GLU A 189 2.12 0.34 -20.77
CA GLU A 189 3.50 0.07 -21.10
C GLU A 189 4.28 1.37 -21.25
N SER A 190 5.52 1.33 -20.80
CA SER A 190 6.42 2.47 -20.76
C SER A 190 6.92 2.91 -22.13
N ASN A 191 7.10 1.99 -23.07
CA ASN A 191 7.72 2.23 -24.37
C ASN A 191 6.70 2.73 -25.40
N ASP A 192 5.57 2.00 -25.53
CA ASP A 192 4.57 2.29 -26.55
C ASP A 192 3.34 3.02 -26.00
N ASN A 193 3.27 3.25 -24.68
CA ASN A 193 2.15 3.92 -24.00
C ASN A 193 0.79 3.24 -24.27
N GLU A 194 0.81 1.97 -24.63
CA GLU A 194 -0.38 1.16 -24.81
C GLU A 194 -0.97 0.80 -23.47
N ARG A 195 -2.30 0.84 -23.36
CA ARG A 195 -3.01 0.39 -22.16
C ARG A 195 -2.87 -1.12 -22.06
N ILE A 196 -2.38 -1.61 -20.93
CA ILE A 196 -2.30 -3.04 -20.65
C ILE A 196 -3.34 -3.52 -19.64
N TYR A 197 -3.89 -2.60 -18.84
CA TYR A 197 -4.83 -2.94 -17.79
C TYR A 197 -5.62 -1.71 -17.35
N ASN A 198 -6.87 -1.90 -16.95
CA ASN A 198 -7.59 -0.93 -16.14
C ASN A 198 -8.41 -1.64 -15.04
N GLU A 199 -8.85 -0.86 -14.07
CA GLU A 199 -9.74 -1.33 -13.02
C GLU A 199 -10.67 -0.24 -12.53
N LEU A 200 -11.92 -0.62 -12.25
CA LEU A 200 -12.83 0.10 -11.37
C LEU A 200 -13.03 -0.72 -10.08
N PHE A 201 -12.85 -0.09 -8.92
CA PHE A 201 -12.87 -0.76 -7.62
C PHE A 201 -13.73 0.02 -6.60
N PRO A 202 -15.05 -0.23 -6.56
CA PRO A 202 -15.87 0.14 -5.43
C PRO A 202 -15.45 -0.67 -4.19
N ASN A 203 -15.30 0.02 -3.07
CA ASN A 203 -14.84 -0.59 -1.83
C ASN A 203 -15.42 0.07 -0.60
N PHE A 204 -15.34 -0.67 0.49
CA PHE A 204 -15.72 -0.23 1.82
C PHE A 204 -14.64 -0.67 2.80
N THR A 205 -14.14 0.27 3.59
CA THR A 205 -13.15 -0.02 4.64
C THR A 205 -13.70 0.38 6.01
N ILE A 206 -13.50 -0.49 7.01
CA ILE A 206 -13.67 -0.18 8.42
C ILE A 206 -12.28 -0.05 9.02
N LEU A 207 -12.04 1.03 9.77
CA LEU A 207 -10.77 1.30 10.43
C LEU A 207 -10.99 1.40 11.94
N LYS A 208 -10.03 0.91 12.71
CA LYS A 208 -9.97 1.08 14.16
C LYS A 208 -8.59 1.53 14.57
N THR A 209 -8.51 2.70 15.17
CA THR A 209 -7.30 3.22 15.79
C THR A 209 -7.39 3.09 17.32
N PHE A 210 -6.31 2.62 17.94
CA PHE A 210 -6.20 2.57 19.40
C PHE A 210 -4.74 2.69 19.83
N SER A 211 -4.52 3.23 21.02
CA SER A 211 -3.16 3.34 21.58
C SER A 211 -2.71 2.00 22.14
N LEU A 212 -1.45 1.65 21.91
CA LEU A 212 -0.75 0.51 22.50
C LEU A 212 0.49 1.03 23.21
N GLY A 213 0.33 1.44 24.47
CA GLY A 213 1.38 2.14 25.21
C GLY A 213 1.74 3.48 24.55
N ARG A 214 2.94 3.57 23.98
CA ARG A 214 3.45 4.75 23.25
C ARG A 214 3.24 4.66 21.75
N SER A 215 2.81 3.50 21.28
CA SER A 215 2.56 3.23 19.88
C SER A 215 1.08 3.46 19.56
N VAL A 216 0.79 3.69 18.30
CA VAL A 216 -0.58 3.71 17.78
C VAL A 216 -0.78 2.46 16.95
N SER A 217 -1.80 1.68 17.25
CA SER A 217 -2.23 0.56 16.44
C SER A 217 -3.36 0.99 15.51
N LEU A 218 -3.28 0.52 14.27
CA LEU A 218 -4.29 0.69 13.24
C LEU A 218 -4.70 -0.69 12.73
N LEU A 219 -5.99 -0.99 12.82
CA LEU A 219 -6.61 -2.15 12.21
C LEU A 219 -7.51 -1.69 11.06
N ASP A 220 -7.26 -2.22 9.88
CA ASP A 220 -8.03 -1.96 8.68
C ASP A 220 -8.71 -3.26 8.24
N PHE A 221 -9.99 -3.19 7.91
CA PHE A 221 -10.75 -4.27 7.28
C PHE A 221 -11.39 -3.71 6.02
N SER A 222 -11.14 -4.31 4.87
CA SER A 222 -11.61 -3.83 3.57
C SER A 222 -12.32 -4.92 2.80
N LEU A 223 -13.42 -4.55 2.17
CA LEU A 223 -14.16 -5.36 1.21
C LEU A 223 -14.35 -4.56 -0.08
N GLY A 224 -14.18 -5.18 -1.23
CA GLY A 224 -14.47 -4.53 -2.50
C GLY A 224 -14.50 -5.51 -3.65
N HIS A 225 -14.99 -5.04 -4.80
CA HIS A 225 -15.03 -5.83 -6.03
C HIS A 225 -14.20 -5.12 -7.09
N HIS A 226 -13.32 -5.85 -7.74
CA HIS A 226 -12.47 -5.38 -8.83
C HIS A 226 -13.15 -5.72 -10.14
N PHE A 227 -13.49 -4.69 -10.92
CA PHE A 227 -13.90 -4.82 -12.31
C PHE A 227 -12.73 -4.43 -13.17
N THR A 228 -12.33 -5.32 -14.07
CA THR A 228 -11.05 -5.27 -14.77
C THR A 228 -11.25 -5.41 -16.26
N ASP A 229 -10.35 -4.78 -17.03
CA ASP A 229 -10.28 -4.97 -18.47
C ASP A 229 -8.82 -4.87 -18.93
N SER A 230 -8.34 -5.96 -19.53
CA SER A 230 -7.00 -6.11 -20.08
C SER A 230 -7.10 -6.47 -21.57
N PRO A 231 -6.41 -5.77 -22.48
CA PRO A 231 -6.41 -6.15 -23.89
C PRO A 231 -5.86 -7.55 -24.13
N SER A 232 -6.33 -8.22 -25.17
CA SER A 232 -6.08 -9.65 -25.44
C SER A 232 -4.63 -10.04 -25.71
N TYR A 233 -3.73 -9.07 -25.85
CA TYR A 233 -2.29 -9.26 -26.03
C TYR A 233 -1.49 -8.94 -24.74
N ALA A 234 -2.16 -8.52 -23.66
CA ALA A 234 -1.52 -8.26 -22.39
C ALA A 234 -1.15 -9.57 -21.68
N ILE A 235 0.03 -9.61 -21.07
CA ILE A 235 0.56 -10.72 -20.26
C ILE A 235 -0.31 -11.00 -19.01
N VAL A 236 -1.26 -10.10 -18.71
CA VAL A 236 -1.90 -9.90 -17.40
C VAL A 236 -3.28 -10.59 -17.29
N GLY A 237 -3.76 -11.20 -18.38
CA GLY A 237 -5.10 -11.79 -18.49
C GLY A 237 -5.84 -11.23 -19.71
N ASN A 238 -6.91 -11.89 -20.14
CA ASN A 238 -7.68 -11.46 -21.30
C ASN A 238 -9.05 -10.92 -20.87
N GLY A 239 -9.35 -9.67 -21.22
CA GLY A 239 -10.61 -9.03 -20.85
C GLY A 239 -10.77 -8.92 -19.32
N ASP A 240 -11.84 -9.52 -18.81
CA ASP A 240 -12.28 -9.47 -17.42
C ASP A 240 -11.76 -10.63 -16.55
N ASP A 241 -10.77 -11.39 -17.03
CA ASP A 241 -10.15 -12.52 -16.30
C ASP A 241 -9.73 -12.17 -14.86
N LEU A 242 -9.42 -10.90 -14.56
CA LEU A 242 -8.97 -10.46 -13.24
C LEU A 242 -10.09 -9.94 -12.32
N ASP A 243 -11.35 -10.09 -12.73
CA ASP A 243 -12.53 -9.71 -11.95
C ASP A 243 -12.65 -10.57 -10.70
N ARG A 244 -12.69 -9.89 -9.55
CA ARG A 244 -12.61 -10.57 -8.26
C ARG A 244 -13.21 -9.79 -7.12
N LEU A 245 -13.71 -10.53 -6.14
CA LEU A 245 -13.99 -10.00 -4.81
C LEU A 245 -12.70 -10.00 -3.98
N GLU A 246 -12.39 -8.92 -3.27
CA GLU A 246 -11.29 -8.86 -2.31
C GLU A 246 -11.81 -8.57 -0.90
N LEU A 247 -11.49 -9.45 0.04
CA LEU A 247 -11.58 -9.22 1.47
C LEU A 247 -10.16 -9.10 2.03
N SER A 248 -9.85 -8.04 2.77
CA SER A 248 -8.54 -7.88 3.36
C SER A 248 -8.54 -7.27 4.75
N THR A 249 -7.50 -7.58 5.50
CA THR A 249 -7.21 -6.93 6.78
C THR A 249 -5.74 -6.58 6.90
N ARG A 250 -5.45 -5.46 7.54
CA ARG A 250 -4.10 -5.00 7.84
C ARG A 250 -4.03 -4.53 9.28
N TRP A 251 -2.97 -4.94 9.97
CA TRP A 251 -2.59 -4.39 11.27
C TRP A 251 -1.26 -3.67 11.13
N THR A 252 -1.23 -2.40 11.50
CA THR A 252 -0.02 -1.58 11.55
C THR A 252 0.19 -1.07 12.97
N VAL A 253 1.42 -1.15 13.48
CA VAL A 253 1.80 -0.54 14.77
C VAL A 253 2.80 0.55 14.47
N ILE A 254 2.48 1.79 14.83
CA ILE A 254 3.31 2.97 14.56
C ILE A 254 3.97 3.41 15.87
N THR A 255 5.29 3.52 15.86
CA THR A 255 6.09 3.97 17.01
C THR A 255 7.09 5.03 16.56
N ASN A 256 7.26 6.07 17.36
CA ASN A 256 8.24 7.12 17.08
C ASN A 256 9.44 7.00 18.02
N ILE A 257 10.65 7.01 17.47
CA ILE A 257 11.91 7.14 18.20
C ILE A 257 12.60 8.43 17.75
N GLY A 258 12.44 9.49 18.54
CA GLY A 258 12.87 10.83 18.14
C GLY A 258 12.08 11.32 16.92
N LYS A 259 12.77 11.54 15.79
CA LYS A 259 12.12 11.89 14.51
C LYS A 259 11.80 10.67 13.64
N LEU A 260 12.38 9.50 13.94
CA LEU A 260 12.18 8.30 13.14
C LEU A 260 10.83 7.66 13.48
N GLU A 261 9.96 7.54 12.48
CA GLU A 261 8.75 6.72 12.55
C GLU A 261 9.10 5.28 12.16
N ILE A 262 8.63 4.32 12.95
CA ILE A 262 8.80 2.89 12.74
C ILE A 262 7.40 2.28 12.68
N ALA A 263 7.08 1.63 11.56
CA ALA A 263 5.76 1.09 11.30
C ALA A 263 5.82 -0.35 10.77
N PRO A 264 6.05 -1.35 11.64
CA PRO A 264 5.80 -2.74 11.30
C PRO A 264 4.32 -2.98 11.00
N TYR A 265 4.06 -3.92 10.09
CA TYR A 265 2.70 -4.30 9.74
C TYR A 265 2.60 -5.76 9.29
N ALA A 266 1.39 -6.29 9.41
CA ALA A 266 0.98 -7.55 8.82
C ALA A 266 -0.32 -7.36 8.06
N ARG A 267 -0.49 -8.08 6.96
CA ARG A 267 -1.68 -8.01 6.10
C ARG A 267 -2.06 -9.40 5.60
N LEU A 268 -3.36 -9.64 5.56
CA LEU A 268 -3.98 -10.81 4.96
C LEU A 268 -5.01 -10.35 3.93
N ALA A 269 -5.10 -11.05 2.80
CA ALA A 269 -6.20 -10.85 1.86
C ALA A 269 -6.65 -12.16 1.23
N PHE A 270 -7.95 -12.24 1.00
CA PHE A 270 -8.63 -13.30 0.31
C PHE A 270 -9.21 -12.72 -0.97
N LEU A 271 -8.87 -13.33 -2.10
CA LEU A 271 -9.36 -12.92 -3.41
C LEU A 271 -10.12 -14.10 -4.02
N ASP A 272 -11.28 -13.81 -4.58
CA ASP A 272 -12.16 -14.78 -5.22
C ASP A 272 -12.45 -14.32 -6.65
N TYR A 273 -11.89 -15.03 -7.62
CA TYR A 273 -11.97 -14.69 -9.05
C TYR A 273 -13.18 -15.35 -9.69
N SER A 274 -13.90 -14.59 -10.52
CA SER A 274 -15.24 -14.97 -10.99
C SER A 274 -15.38 -15.07 -12.50
N LYS A 275 -14.29 -14.89 -13.26
CA LYS A 275 -14.33 -14.73 -14.71
C LYS A 275 -13.20 -15.45 -15.45
N GLY A 276 -13.55 -15.88 -16.66
CA GLY A 276 -12.67 -16.38 -17.71
C GLY A 276 -11.64 -17.42 -17.24
N THR A 277 -10.37 -17.26 -17.58
CA THR A 277 -9.33 -18.28 -17.31
C THR A 277 -8.98 -18.43 -15.83
N MET A 278 -9.45 -17.50 -14.99
CA MET A 278 -9.26 -17.43 -13.55
C MET A 278 -10.51 -17.83 -12.77
N GLU A 279 -11.59 -18.26 -13.44
CA GLU A 279 -12.80 -18.72 -12.76
C GLU A 279 -12.47 -19.84 -11.74
N ASP A 280 -13.16 -19.81 -10.60
CA ASP A 280 -12.94 -20.67 -9.43
C ASP A 280 -11.56 -20.55 -8.76
N ARG A 281 -10.73 -19.58 -9.16
CA ARG A 281 -9.46 -19.31 -8.50
C ARG A 281 -9.70 -18.51 -7.23
N ILE A 282 -9.08 -18.99 -6.16
CA ILE A 282 -9.04 -18.35 -4.85
C ILE A 282 -7.58 -18.12 -4.46
N ASP A 283 -7.25 -16.89 -4.09
CA ASP A 283 -5.94 -16.55 -3.55
C ASP A 283 -6.01 -16.15 -2.07
N LEU A 284 -5.11 -16.73 -1.27
CA LEU A 284 -4.75 -16.23 0.05
C LEU A 284 -3.40 -15.52 -0.02
N MET A 285 -3.43 -14.23 0.30
CA MET A 285 -2.30 -13.34 0.28
C MET A 285 -1.87 -12.96 1.67
N ARG A 286 -0.56 -13.00 1.88
CA ARG A 286 0.05 -12.71 3.18
C ARG A 286 1.21 -11.77 2.97
N GLU A 287 1.26 -10.73 3.78
CA GLU A 287 2.34 -9.77 3.74
C GLU A 287 2.74 -9.38 5.16
N VAL A 288 4.04 -9.34 5.39
CA VAL A 288 4.63 -8.74 6.60
C VAL A 288 5.68 -7.74 6.15
N GLY A 289 5.75 -6.60 6.84
CA GLY A 289 6.71 -5.58 6.46
C GLY A 289 6.99 -4.59 7.56
N LEU A 290 7.96 -3.74 7.25
CA LEU A 290 8.46 -2.66 8.08
C LEU A 290 8.61 -1.43 7.19
N ASN A 291 8.00 -0.33 7.60
CA ASN A 291 8.27 0.99 7.03
C ASN A 291 9.00 1.84 8.05
N LEU A 292 9.97 2.61 7.58
CA LEU A 292 10.69 3.61 8.34
C LEU A 292 10.56 4.96 7.63
N GLU A 293 10.19 6.01 8.34
CA GLU A 293 10.13 7.36 7.78
C GLU A 293 10.93 8.32 8.67
N TYR A 294 11.86 9.06 8.06
CA TYR A 294 12.61 10.13 8.73
C TYR A 294 12.29 11.47 8.08
N PRO A 295 11.46 12.32 8.72
CA PRO A 295 11.14 13.64 8.23
C PRO A 295 12.30 14.61 8.52
N PHE A 296 12.92 15.14 7.46
CA PHE A 296 13.92 16.21 7.60
C PHE A 296 13.24 17.51 8.02
N ASN A 297 12.10 17.81 7.40
CA ASN A 297 11.26 18.96 7.71
C ASN A 297 9.78 18.61 7.44
N ASN A 298 8.93 19.63 7.28
CA ASN A 298 7.49 19.43 7.04
C ASN A 298 7.16 18.98 5.61
N TYR A 299 8.11 19.06 4.69
CA TYR A 299 7.92 18.79 3.28
C TYR A 299 8.76 17.61 2.80
N VAL A 300 9.96 17.42 3.34
CA VAL A 300 10.94 16.44 2.87
C VAL A 300 11.13 15.32 3.88
N SER A 301 11.10 14.08 3.40
CA SER A 301 11.30 12.86 4.19
C SER A 301 12.21 11.86 3.46
N ALA A 302 12.97 11.08 4.23
CA ALA A 302 13.55 9.83 3.76
C ALA A 302 12.64 8.67 4.17
N ASN A 303 12.44 7.70 3.28
CA ASN A 303 11.57 6.56 3.49
C ASN A 303 12.35 5.28 3.22
N PHE A 304 12.27 4.30 4.10
CA PHE A 304 12.83 2.97 3.91
C PHE A 304 11.76 1.93 4.16
N PHE A 305 11.87 0.80 3.47
CA PHE A 305 10.94 -0.31 3.68
C PHE A 305 11.61 -1.65 3.44
N ALA A 306 11.07 -2.67 4.10
CA ALA A 306 11.32 -4.06 3.80
C ALA A 306 10.00 -4.81 3.95
N ARG A 307 9.67 -5.68 3.00
CA ARG A 307 8.46 -6.48 3.06
C ARG A 307 8.66 -7.85 2.43
N TYR A 308 7.94 -8.82 2.97
CA TYR A 308 7.83 -10.15 2.42
C TYR A 308 6.36 -10.41 2.11
N ILE A 309 6.10 -10.88 0.89
CA ILE A 309 4.78 -11.15 0.35
C ILE A 309 4.76 -12.61 -0.11
N SER A 310 3.67 -13.31 0.17
CA SER A 310 3.41 -14.63 -0.40
C SER A 310 1.95 -14.76 -0.85
N ARG A 311 1.75 -15.53 -1.91
CA ARG A 311 0.44 -15.96 -2.41
C ARG A 311 0.35 -17.47 -2.34
N LEU A 312 -0.78 -17.95 -1.84
CA LEU A 312 -1.24 -19.31 -1.99
C LEU A 312 -2.49 -19.31 -2.84
N SER A 313 -2.51 -20.07 -3.91
CA SER A 313 -3.60 -20.12 -4.88
C SER A 313 -4.20 -21.51 -4.92
N LYS A 314 -5.53 -21.59 -5.04
CA LYS A 314 -6.28 -22.82 -5.26
C LYS A 314 -7.31 -22.59 -6.37
N GLY A 315 -7.53 -23.60 -7.21
CA GLY A 315 -8.42 -23.47 -8.37
C GLY A 315 -7.72 -22.77 -9.55
N GLY A 316 -8.47 -22.52 -10.61
CA GLY A 316 -7.93 -22.03 -11.89
C GLY A 316 -7.10 -23.07 -12.66
N ASN A 317 -6.56 -22.64 -13.80
CA ASN A 317 -5.87 -23.52 -14.75
C ASN A 317 -4.36 -23.70 -14.49
N TYR A 318 -3.76 -22.86 -13.63
CA TYR A 318 -2.32 -22.84 -13.39
C TYR A 318 -1.99 -22.69 -11.91
N ASN A 319 -0.74 -23.02 -11.55
CA ASN A 319 -0.23 -22.72 -10.20
C ASN A 319 0.32 -21.30 -10.15
N TYR A 320 -0.38 -20.44 -9.42
CA TYR A 320 -0.05 -19.02 -9.25
C TYR A 320 0.70 -18.70 -7.95
N ASP A 321 1.10 -19.70 -7.16
CA ASP A 321 1.83 -19.46 -5.90
C ASP A 321 3.10 -18.64 -6.15
N PHE A 322 3.39 -17.69 -5.24
CA PHE A 322 4.66 -16.98 -5.29
C PHE A 322 5.11 -16.51 -3.92
N GLU A 323 6.40 -16.18 -3.86
CA GLU A 323 7.00 -15.46 -2.75
C GLU A 323 7.87 -14.32 -3.30
N ARG A 324 7.84 -13.17 -2.61
CA ARG A 324 8.59 -11.98 -2.99
C ARG A 324 9.08 -11.26 -1.76
N PHE A 325 10.36 -10.92 -1.75
CA PHE A 325 10.95 -9.97 -0.83
C PHE A 325 11.26 -8.68 -1.58
N ASP A 326 10.78 -7.56 -1.04
CA ASP A 326 11.13 -6.23 -1.52
C ASP A 326 11.81 -5.44 -0.40
N GLY A 327 12.87 -4.70 -0.73
CA GLY A 327 13.55 -3.86 0.26
C GLY A 327 14.33 -2.73 -0.39
N GLY A 328 14.20 -1.53 0.18
CA GLY A 328 14.89 -0.36 -0.34
C GLY A 328 14.52 0.93 0.37
N GLY A 329 14.76 2.04 -0.32
CA GLY A 329 14.53 3.35 0.25
C GLY A 329 14.34 4.44 -0.80
N GLY A 330 14.09 5.64 -0.33
CA GLY A 330 13.66 6.73 -1.17
C GLY A 330 13.48 8.03 -0.42
N ALA A 331 12.99 9.04 -1.14
CA ALA A 331 12.68 10.34 -0.61
C ALA A 331 11.26 10.76 -1.01
N GLY A 332 10.60 11.50 -0.12
CA GLY A 332 9.27 12.04 -0.34
C GLY A 332 9.24 13.54 -0.15
N LEU A 333 8.58 14.24 -1.07
CA LEU A 333 8.21 15.64 -1.03
C LEU A 333 6.70 15.74 -0.89
N LYS A 334 6.21 16.46 0.12
CA LYS A 334 4.78 16.60 0.39
C LYS A 334 4.46 18.04 0.75
N ALA A 335 3.37 18.59 0.22
CA ALA A 335 2.88 19.91 0.60
C ALA A 335 1.36 19.89 0.75
N LYS A 336 0.85 20.78 1.60
CA LYS A 336 -0.57 20.93 1.91
C LYS A 336 -0.91 22.42 2.04
N PHE A 337 -2.06 22.80 1.52
CA PHE A 337 -2.53 24.18 1.42
C PHE A 337 -3.95 24.32 1.98
#